data_AF-A0A837IL11-F1
#
_entry.id   AF-A0A837IL11-F1
#
_cell.length_a   1.000
_cell.length_b   1.000
_cell.length_c   1.000
_cell.angle_alpha   90.00
_cell.angle_beta   90.00
_cell.angle_gamma   90.00
#
_symmetry.space_group_name_H-M   'P 1'
#
loop_
_entity.id
_entity.type
_entity.pdbx_description
1 polymer ?
#
loop_
_entity_poly.entity_id
_entity_poly.type
_entity_poly.pdbx_seq_one_letter_code
_entity_poly.pdbx_strand_id
1 'polypeptide(L)'
;MEKVAEILGISKGNLEELERAMQKAGFEPALEKVEQQNEELIARALDDLGLGRGATAEEVVEALGKKAEESDRELYEFLGIDRGSIDFEKVADAARTIAKESEGFFLKKEYGEQILREREPEAILRYLGYKDIDELLKREDITEIFSALRFTETDEWMHKTFEVAYTKFTSNDFERRPIELKVLGPQWEEVAKKYVAKKHHNVSHLKEFGVIFLNPIAQSGKGKFVRDFALLLHYFHEIAFYSTLFQKYAKLPDFNQKFISLLRGDVPEAGEPFDSAQGKWLIIQRYLWKENPEDPRLFLPHVNPEAMHWRKAEEDIVAFGKKHEEVSLEFWDNFWSVAGFFPLRQARGKPNGNRQLVSFDLEDNAMIVAHKTEGKEARLTYHQHEALWNRLFAEYVDGYPKLEQHILEGMEKGVIRF
;
A
#
# COMPACT_ATOMS: atom_id res chain seq x y z
N MET A 1 -4.56 27.20 -2.02
CA MET A 1 -3.46 26.60 -2.80
C MET A 1 -2.11 26.58 -2.07
N GLU A 2 -1.80 27.60 -1.24
CA GLU A 2 -0.49 27.72 -0.58
C GLU A 2 -0.21 26.58 0.40
N LYS A 3 -1.23 26.10 1.12
CA LYS A 3 -1.07 25.02 2.09
C LYS A 3 -0.83 23.68 1.41
N VAL A 4 -1.55 23.40 0.34
CA VAL A 4 -1.34 22.17 -0.46
C VAL A 4 0.07 22.14 -1.04
N ALA A 5 0.57 23.28 -1.55
CA ALA A 5 1.96 23.38 -2.01
C ALA A 5 2.96 23.09 -0.89
N GLU A 6 2.72 23.66 0.31
CA GLU A 6 3.56 23.43 1.49
C GLU A 6 3.57 21.96 1.92
N ILE A 7 2.42 21.28 1.93
CA ILE A 7 2.31 19.84 2.29
C ILE A 7 3.05 18.96 1.28
N LEU A 8 2.92 19.26 -0.02
CA LEU A 8 3.59 18.52 -1.08
C LEU A 8 5.09 18.81 -1.21
N GLY A 9 5.58 19.85 -0.53
CA GLY A 9 6.98 20.28 -0.60
C GLY A 9 7.35 20.94 -1.94
N ILE A 10 6.39 21.58 -2.61
CA ILE A 10 6.60 22.21 -3.94
C ILE A 10 6.25 23.69 -3.92
N SER A 11 6.66 24.42 -4.97
CA SER A 11 6.32 25.83 -5.10
C SER A 11 4.82 26.01 -5.44
N LYS A 12 4.20 27.07 -4.92
CA LYS A 12 2.83 27.47 -5.32
C LYS A 12 2.72 27.65 -6.83
N GLY A 13 3.75 28.22 -7.47
CA GLY A 13 3.79 28.42 -8.91
C GLY A 13 3.63 27.12 -9.71
N ASN A 14 4.23 26.01 -9.24
CA ASN A 14 4.10 24.70 -9.88
C ASN A 14 2.64 24.22 -9.87
N LEU A 15 1.92 24.42 -8.75
CA LEU A 15 0.50 24.06 -8.65
C LEU A 15 -0.38 24.97 -9.51
N GLU A 16 -0.09 26.27 -9.57
CA GLU A 16 -0.81 27.19 -10.46
C GLU A 16 -0.63 26.82 -11.94
N GLU A 17 0.55 26.34 -12.33
CA GLU A 17 0.80 25.84 -13.68
C GLU A 17 0.01 24.56 -13.97
N LEU A 18 -0.01 23.61 -13.03
CA LEU A 18 -0.81 22.40 -13.13
C LEU A 18 -2.30 22.73 -13.29
N GLU A 19 -2.84 23.60 -12.43
CA GLU A 19 -4.24 24.05 -12.46
C GLU A 19 -4.60 24.69 -13.80
N ARG A 20 -3.74 25.58 -14.32
CA ARG A 20 -3.93 26.16 -15.66
C ARG A 20 -3.89 25.11 -16.77
N ALA A 21 -3.04 24.10 -16.65
CA ALA A 21 -2.93 23.03 -17.64
C ALA A 21 -4.18 22.13 -17.63
N MET A 22 -4.67 21.75 -16.44
CA MET A 22 -5.89 20.96 -16.28
C MET A 22 -7.13 21.73 -16.76
N GLN A 23 -7.23 23.03 -16.48
CA GLN A 23 -8.31 23.87 -17.00
C GLN A 23 -8.29 23.98 -18.54
N LYS A 24 -7.09 24.08 -19.15
CA LYS A 24 -6.96 24.05 -20.62
C LYS A 24 -7.38 22.70 -21.22
N ALA A 25 -7.20 21.61 -20.49
CA ALA A 25 -7.68 20.28 -20.85
C ALA A 25 -9.19 20.09 -20.63
N GLY A 26 -9.88 21.09 -20.08
CA GLY A 26 -11.34 21.10 -19.92
C GLY A 26 -11.84 20.64 -18.55
N PHE A 27 -10.97 20.54 -17.55
CA PHE A 27 -11.35 20.16 -16.19
C PHE A 27 -11.70 21.37 -15.32
N GLU A 28 -12.60 21.17 -14.36
CA GLU A 28 -12.96 22.17 -13.37
C GLU A 28 -11.83 22.38 -12.34
N PRO A 29 -11.77 23.56 -11.67
CA PRO A 29 -10.75 23.82 -10.69
C PRO A 29 -10.82 22.91 -9.45
N ALA A 30 -9.68 22.35 -9.05
CA ALA A 30 -9.63 21.35 -7.97
C ALA A 30 -8.88 21.84 -6.72
N LEU A 31 -7.83 22.64 -6.86
CA LEU A 31 -6.88 22.90 -5.77
C LEU A 31 -7.50 23.63 -4.57
N GLU A 32 -8.34 24.63 -4.82
CA GLU A 32 -9.01 25.37 -3.74
C GLU A 32 -9.99 24.49 -2.97
N LYS A 33 -10.72 23.63 -3.69
CA LYS A 33 -11.66 22.68 -3.10
C LYS A 33 -10.93 21.64 -2.23
N VAL A 34 -9.82 21.07 -2.72
CA VAL A 34 -9.03 20.13 -1.93
C VAL A 34 -8.43 20.80 -0.69
N GLU A 35 -7.92 22.03 -0.81
CA GLU A 35 -7.40 22.77 0.36
C GLU A 35 -8.49 23.03 1.40
N GLN A 36 -9.67 23.50 0.98
CA GLN A 36 -10.78 23.76 1.88
C GLN A 36 -11.22 22.50 2.62
N GLN A 37 -11.44 21.40 1.88
CA GLN A 37 -11.84 20.14 2.49
C GLN A 37 -10.77 19.57 3.42
N ASN A 38 -9.48 19.75 3.12
CA ASN A 38 -8.39 19.36 4.02
C ASN A 38 -8.50 20.08 5.37
N GLU A 39 -8.77 21.39 5.34
CA GLU A 39 -8.95 22.19 6.56
C GLU A 39 -10.21 21.81 7.35
N GLU A 40 -11.31 21.51 6.66
CA GLU A 40 -12.55 21.03 7.29
C GLU A 40 -12.33 19.69 7.98
N LEU A 41 -11.59 18.77 7.33
CA LEU A 41 -11.24 17.47 7.89
C LEU A 41 -10.29 17.61 9.10
N ILE A 42 -9.28 18.48 9.03
CA ILE A 42 -8.42 18.78 10.18
C ILE A 42 -9.24 19.32 11.34
N ALA A 43 -10.13 20.28 11.10
CA ALA A 43 -10.96 20.86 12.15
C ALA A 43 -11.82 19.80 12.82
N ARG A 44 -12.49 18.95 12.04
CA ARG A 44 -13.27 17.80 12.55
C ARG A 44 -12.40 16.87 13.40
N ALA A 45 -11.23 16.49 12.90
CA ALA A 45 -10.31 15.59 13.61
C ALA A 45 -9.88 16.17 14.96
N LEU A 46 -9.53 17.46 14.99
CA LEU A 46 -9.13 18.12 16.24
C LEU A 46 -10.29 18.18 17.23
N ASP A 47 -11.50 18.51 16.78
CA ASP A 47 -12.70 18.54 17.63
C ASP A 47 -13.00 17.15 18.21
N ASP A 48 -12.95 16.09 17.39
CA ASP A 48 -13.16 14.70 17.81
C ASP A 48 -12.09 14.21 18.80
N LEU A 49 -10.84 14.68 18.66
CA LEU A 49 -9.73 14.41 19.57
C LEU A 49 -9.71 15.32 20.81
N GLY A 50 -10.66 16.26 20.93
CA GLY A 50 -10.73 17.22 22.04
C GLY A 50 -9.57 18.24 22.05
N LEU A 51 -8.99 18.52 20.89
CA LEU A 51 -7.89 19.47 20.69
C LEU A 51 -8.37 20.81 20.14
N GLY A 52 -7.79 21.90 20.62
CA GLY A 52 -8.04 23.24 20.07
C GLY A 52 -7.21 23.53 18.82
N ARG A 53 -7.62 24.52 18.02
CA ARG A 53 -6.87 25.00 16.83
C ARG A 53 -5.43 25.46 17.11
N GLY A 54 -5.11 25.78 18.36
CA GLY A 54 -3.76 26.14 18.82
C GLY A 54 -2.93 24.96 19.33
N ALA A 55 -3.37 23.72 19.07
CA ALA A 55 -2.65 22.50 19.43
C ALA A 55 -1.26 22.48 18.80
N THR A 56 -0.27 21.98 19.54
CA THR A 56 1.09 21.82 19.03
C THR A 56 1.21 20.53 18.23
N ALA A 57 2.21 20.44 17.35
CA ALA A 57 2.45 19.22 16.57
C ALA A 57 2.58 17.98 17.47
N GLU A 58 3.23 18.11 18.63
CA GLU A 58 3.39 17.04 19.61
C GLU A 58 2.05 16.62 20.24
N GLU A 59 1.15 17.57 20.54
CA GLU A 59 -0.18 17.27 21.08
C GLU A 59 -1.03 16.52 20.04
N VAL A 60 -0.99 16.94 18.76
CA VAL A 60 -1.72 16.28 17.67
C VAL A 60 -1.17 14.88 17.39
N VAL A 61 0.14 14.73 17.27
CA VAL A 61 0.80 13.42 17.05
C VAL A 61 0.53 12.46 18.22
N GLU A 62 0.50 12.97 19.46
CA GLU A 62 0.17 12.14 20.62
C GLU A 62 -1.30 11.68 20.58
N ALA A 63 -2.24 12.55 20.23
CA ALA A 63 -3.65 12.22 20.15
C ALA A 63 -3.96 11.23 19.02
N LEU A 64 -3.42 11.45 17.82
CA LEU A 64 -3.57 10.51 16.69
C LEU A 64 -2.92 9.16 17.00
N GLY A 65 -1.74 9.16 17.64
CA GLY A 65 -1.09 7.93 18.10
C GLY A 65 -1.95 7.15 19.09
N LYS A 66 -2.56 7.83 20.08
CA LYS A 66 -3.51 7.19 21.01
C LYS A 66 -4.70 6.60 20.27
N LYS A 67 -5.26 7.32 19.29
CA LYS A 67 -6.39 6.84 18.49
C LYS A 67 -6.02 5.59 17.66
N ALA A 68 -4.80 5.52 17.14
CA ALA A 68 -4.30 4.32 16.46
C ALA A 68 -4.09 3.16 17.44
N GLU A 69 -3.58 3.41 18.66
CA GLU A 69 -3.49 2.39 19.72
C GLU A 69 -4.87 1.87 20.16
N GLU A 70 -5.87 2.74 20.23
CA GLU A 70 -7.26 2.38 20.53
C GLU A 70 -7.84 1.49 19.43
N SER A 71 -7.68 1.89 18.17
CA SER A 71 -8.11 1.11 16.99
C SER A 71 -7.45 -0.28 16.98
N ASP A 72 -6.15 -0.35 17.29
CA ASP A 72 -5.39 -1.59 17.43
C ASP A 72 -5.98 -2.50 18.52
N ARG A 73 -6.26 -1.94 19.71
CA ARG A 73 -6.88 -2.69 20.83
C ARG A 73 -8.28 -3.19 20.49
N GLU A 74 -9.12 -2.33 19.93
CA GLU A 74 -10.50 -2.67 19.57
C GLU A 74 -10.57 -3.80 18.55
N LEU A 75 -9.65 -3.84 17.58
CA LEU A 75 -9.54 -4.94 16.64
C LEU A 75 -9.15 -6.27 17.32
N TYR A 76 -8.23 -6.26 18.30
CA TYR A 76 -7.92 -7.46 19.10
C TYR A 76 -9.15 -7.96 19.86
N GLU A 77 -9.86 -7.04 20.52
CA GLU A 77 -11.05 -7.36 21.33
C GLU A 77 -12.19 -7.90 20.47
N PHE A 78 -12.48 -7.25 19.33
CA PHE A 78 -13.52 -7.66 18.40
C PHE A 78 -13.27 -9.08 17.84
N LEU A 79 -12.03 -9.37 17.44
CA LEU A 79 -11.66 -10.67 16.87
C LEU A 79 -11.51 -11.77 17.94
N GLY A 80 -11.54 -11.41 19.23
CA GLY A 80 -11.34 -12.35 20.33
C GLY A 80 -9.99 -13.05 20.25
N ILE A 81 -8.93 -12.29 19.94
CA ILE A 81 -7.55 -12.77 19.83
C ILE A 81 -6.65 -12.07 20.86
N ASP A 82 -5.58 -12.75 21.27
CA ASP A 82 -4.63 -12.25 22.27
C ASP A 82 -3.35 -11.72 21.63
N ARG A 83 -2.80 -10.62 22.15
CA ARG A 83 -1.56 -10.00 21.66
C ARG A 83 -0.35 -10.94 21.75
N GLY A 84 -0.29 -11.79 22.76
CA GLY A 84 0.78 -12.76 22.98
C GLY A 84 0.58 -14.08 22.24
N SER A 85 -0.63 -14.37 21.79
CA SER A 85 -0.99 -15.59 21.05
C SER A 85 -2.06 -15.28 20.00
N ILE A 86 -1.60 -14.82 18.84
CA ILE A 86 -2.48 -14.46 17.73
C ILE A 86 -2.94 -15.72 17.01
N ASP A 87 -4.26 -15.88 16.89
CA ASP A 87 -4.89 -16.86 16.01
C ASP A 87 -4.96 -16.29 14.59
N PHE A 88 -3.95 -16.61 13.79
CA PHE A 88 -3.81 -16.05 12.43
C PHE A 88 -4.90 -16.53 11.46
N GLU A 89 -5.53 -17.68 11.72
CA GLU A 89 -6.65 -18.15 10.90
C GLU A 89 -7.88 -17.27 11.11
N LYS A 90 -8.18 -16.90 12.36
CA LYS A 90 -9.24 -15.91 12.64
C LYS A 90 -8.97 -14.55 11.99
N VAL A 91 -7.72 -14.10 12.01
CA VAL A 91 -7.31 -12.85 11.33
C VAL A 91 -7.56 -12.97 9.83
N ALA A 92 -7.17 -14.10 9.23
CA ALA A 92 -7.40 -14.36 7.81
C ALA A 92 -8.89 -14.41 7.45
N ASP A 93 -9.71 -15.07 8.25
CA ASP A 93 -11.15 -15.16 8.05
C ASP A 93 -11.85 -13.80 8.16
N ALA A 94 -11.45 -12.99 9.13
CA ALA A 94 -11.96 -11.64 9.28
C ALA A 94 -11.60 -10.76 8.08
N ALA A 95 -10.33 -10.79 7.65
CA ALA A 95 -9.89 -10.04 6.47
C ALA A 95 -10.63 -10.48 5.19
N ARG A 96 -10.82 -11.79 4.98
CA ARG A 96 -11.63 -12.31 3.87
C ARG A 96 -13.08 -11.82 3.90
N THR A 97 -13.65 -11.67 5.08
CA THR A 97 -15.04 -11.21 5.26
C THR A 97 -15.19 -9.71 5.02
N ILE A 98 -14.16 -8.93 5.37
CA ILE A 98 -14.15 -7.47 5.25
C ILE A 98 -13.75 -7.01 3.85
N ALA A 99 -12.78 -7.69 3.23
CA ALA A 99 -12.30 -7.36 1.89
C ALA A 99 -13.43 -7.44 0.86
N LYS A 100 -13.55 -6.38 0.05
CA LYS A 100 -14.53 -6.34 -1.05
C LYS A 100 -14.11 -7.20 -2.25
N GLU A 101 -12.81 -7.29 -2.48
CA GLU A 101 -12.23 -8.03 -3.60
C GLU A 101 -12.09 -9.51 -3.25
N SER A 102 -12.57 -10.39 -4.14
CA SER A 102 -12.63 -11.83 -3.83
C SER A 102 -12.16 -12.74 -4.96
N GLU A 103 -12.01 -12.25 -6.19
CA GLU A 103 -11.61 -13.05 -7.35
C GLU A 103 -10.69 -12.29 -8.29
N GLY A 104 -9.97 -13.03 -9.14
CA GLY A 104 -9.11 -12.43 -10.16
C GLY A 104 -8.67 -13.40 -11.25
N PHE A 105 -7.81 -12.92 -12.14
CA PHE A 105 -7.23 -13.63 -13.28
C PHE A 105 -5.75 -13.90 -13.01
N PHE A 106 -5.44 -15.14 -12.64
CA PHE A 106 -4.14 -15.54 -12.08
C PHE A 106 -3.52 -16.68 -12.88
N LEU A 107 -2.20 -16.80 -12.82
CA LEU A 107 -1.47 -17.94 -13.34
C LEU A 107 -1.97 -19.22 -12.65
N LYS A 108 -2.22 -20.26 -13.43
CA LYS A 108 -2.67 -21.55 -12.88
C LYS A 108 -1.56 -22.18 -12.04
N LYS A 109 -1.95 -22.90 -10.99
CA LYS A 109 -1.01 -23.46 -9.99
C LYS A 109 -0.04 -24.47 -10.59
N GLU A 110 -0.44 -25.22 -11.63
CA GLU A 110 0.45 -26.17 -12.32
C GLU A 110 1.69 -25.51 -12.95
N TYR A 111 1.62 -24.22 -13.33
CA TYR A 111 2.78 -23.49 -13.84
C TYR A 111 3.76 -23.12 -12.72
N GLY A 112 3.29 -23.04 -11.46
CA GLY A 112 4.16 -22.98 -10.29
C GLY A 112 5.06 -24.21 -10.21
N GLU A 113 4.50 -25.41 -10.39
CA GLU A 113 5.28 -26.65 -10.42
C GLU A 113 6.29 -26.65 -11.58
N GLN A 114 5.88 -26.17 -12.75
CA GLN A 114 6.79 -26.04 -13.90
C GLN A 114 7.97 -25.12 -13.60
N ILE A 115 7.73 -23.94 -13.00
CA ILE A 115 8.80 -23.00 -12.61
C ILE A 115 9.81 -23.71 -11.70
N LEU A 116 9.34 -24.42 -10.67
CA LEU A 116 10.23 -25.08 -9.70
C LEU A 116 10.99 -26.27 -10.29
N ARG A 117 10.43 -26.93 -11.32
CA ARG A 117 11.15 -27.98 -12.07
C ARG A 117 12.20 -27.42 -13.01
N GLU A 118 11.96 -26.25 -13.59
CA GLU A 118 12.97 -25.55 -14.42
C GLU A 118 14.08 -24.91 -13.57
N ARG A 119 13.72 -24.50 -12.35
CA ARG A 119 14.59 -23.80 -11.41
C ARG A 119 14.36 -24.38 -10.01
N GLU A 120 15.13 -25.38 -9.65
CA GLU A 120 14.99 -26.03 -8.34
C GLU A 120 15.35 -25.05 -7.20
N PRO A 121 14.52 -24.97 -6.13
CA PRO A 121 14.77 -24.11 -4.99
C PRO A 121 15.69 -24.82 -3.99
N GLU A 122 17.00 -24.78 -4.26
CA GLU A 122 17.97 -25.54 -3.48
C GLU A 122 17.98 -25.17 -1.98
N ALA A 123 17.72 -23.91 -1.63
CA ALA A 123 17.71 -23.49 -0.23
C ALA A 123 16.49 -24.07 0.50
N ILE A 124 15.32 -24.13 -0.14
CA ILE A 124 14.14 -24.80 0.41
C ILE A 124 14.39 -26.29 0.59
N LEU A 125 14.92 -26.98 -0.43
CA LEU A 125 15.20 -28.42 -0.35
C LEU A 125 16.14 -28.74 0.80
N ARG A 126 17.24 -27.98 0.94
CA ARG A 126 18.19 -28.13 2.06
C ARG A 126 17.56 -27.84 3.41
N TYR A 127 16.71 -26.82 3.50
CA TYR A 127 16.07 -26.41 4.75
C TYR A 127 15.07 -27.46 5.25
N LEU A 128 14.23 -28.00 4.35
CA LEU A 128 13.23 -29.02 4.69
C LEU A 128 13.81 -30.45 4.73
N GLY A 129 15.03 -30.64 4.22
CA GLY A 129 15.68 -31.94 4.14
C GLY A 129 15.09 -32.86 3.07
N TYR A 130 14.52 -32.29 2.01
CA TYR A 130 13.99 -33.04 0.88
C TYR A 130 15.07 -33.33 -0.15
N LYS A 131 14.98 -34.52 -0.76
CA LYS A 131 16.00 -35.03 -1.67
C LYS A 131 15.94 -34.34 -3.03
N ASP A 132 14.74 -34.10 -3.54
CA ASP A 132 14.50 -33.60 -4.89
C ASP A 132 13.17 -32.84 -4.98
N ILE A 133 12.94 -32.20 -6.14
CA ILE A 133 11.74 -31.42 -6.40
C ILE A 133 10.46 -32.27 -6.37
N ASP A 134 10.53 -33.55 -6.74
CA ASP A 134 9.36 -34.44 -6.71
C ASP A 134 8.91 -34.72 -5.28
N GLU A 135 9.87 -34.91 -4.36
CA GLU A 135 9.56 -35.02 -2.94
C GLU A 135 8.95 -33.74 -2.37
N LEU A 136 9.49 -32.56 -2.75
CA LEU A 136 8.97 -31.26 -2.32
C LEU A 136 7.52 -31.05 -2.78
N LEU A 137 7.24 -31.22 -4.08
CA LEU A 137 5.91 -31.01 -4.66
C LEU A 137 4.87 -32.02 -4.17
N LYS A 138 5.31 -33.19 -3.69
CA LYS A 138 4.41 -34.19 -3.09
C LYS A 138 4.04 -33.87 -1.65
N ARG A 139 4.90 -33.16 -0.91
CA ARG A 139 4.75 -32.93 0.53
C ARG A 139 4.23 -31.55 0.88
N GLU A 140 4.50 -30.55 0.05
CA GLU A 140 4.20 -29.15 0.35
C GLU A 140 3.19 -28.56 -0.64
N ASP A 141 2.38 -27.62 -0.16
CA ASP A 141 1.50 -26.83 -1.01
C ASP A 141 2.31 -25.87 -1.89
N ILE A 142 2.02 -25.86 -3.20
CA ILE A 142 2.76 -25.06 -4.18
C ILE A 142 2.78 -23.56 -3.85
N THR A 143 1.68 -23.03 -3.31
CA THR A 143 1.59 -21.60 -2.96
C THR A 143 2.40 -21.29 -1.71
N GLU A 144 2.46 -22.19 -0.74
CA GLU A 144 3.33 -22.04 0.43
C GLU A 144 4.81 -22.09 0.05
N ILE A 145 5.19 -22.99 -0.87
CA ILE A 145 6.55 -23.04 -1.41
C ILE A 145 6.91 -21.68 -2.02
N PHE A 146 6.06 -21.14 -2.90
CA PHE A 146 6.32 -19.85 -3.55
C PHE A 146 6.36 -18.67 -2.57
N SER A 147 5.51 -18.68 -1.55
CA SER A 147 5.57 -17.71 -0.46
C SER A 147 6.91 -17.76 0.25
N ALA A 148 7.42 -18.97 0.51
CA ALA A 148 8.68 -19.19 1.20
C ALA A 148 9.91 -18.76 0.40
N LEU A 149 9.87 -18.84 -0.94
CA LEU A 149 10.97 -18.39 -1.80
C LEU A 149 11.45 -16.97 -1.46
N ARG A 150 10.53 -16.06 -1.09
CA ARG A 150 10.84 -14.66 -0.74
C ARG A 150 11.79 -14.50 0.45
N PHE A 151 11.97 -15.55 1.25
CA PHE A 151 12.81 -15.51 2.45
C PHE A 151 13.78 -16.68 2.60
N THR A 152 13.77 -17.65 1.69
CA THR A 152 14.72 -18.75 1.66
C THR A 152 15.75 -18.62 0.54
N GLU A 153 15.34 -18.21 -0.65
CA GLU A 153 16.22 -18.13 -1.83
C GLU A 153 16.92 -16.77 -1.92
N THR A 154 18.00 -16.73 -2.69
CA THR A 154 18.77 -15.49 -2.90
C THR A 154 18.11 -14.59 -3.95
N ASP A 155 18.39 -13.28 -3.89
CA ASP A 155 17.95 -12.33 -4.92
C ASP A 155 18.44 -12.76 -6.32
N GLU A 156 19.65 -13.33 -6.41
CA GLU A 156 20.18 -13.87 -7.67
C GLU A 156 19.33 -15.03 -8.19
N TRP A 157 18.94 -15.97 -7.33
CA TRP A 157 18.07 -17.07 -7.72
C TRP A 157 16.72 -16.54 -8.17
N MET A 158 16.12 -15.61 -7.42
CA MET A 158 14.82 -15.00 -7.73
C MET A 158 14.85 -14.30 -9.10
N HIS A 159 15.86 -13.48 -9.37
CA HIS A 159 16.00 -12.79 -10.65
C HIS A 159 16.19 -13.78 -11.81
N LYS A 160 17.07 -14.77 -11.67
CA LYS A 160 17.27 -15.78 -12.72
C LYS A 160 16.03 -16.62 -12.97
N THR A 161 15.29 -16.98 -11.92
CA THR A 161 14.03 -17.72 -12.06
C THR A 161 12.99 -16.89 -12.80
N PHE A 162 12.92 -15.60 -12.51
CA PHE A 162 12.06 -14.67 -13.22
C PHE A 162 12.43 -14.56 -14.72
N GLU A 163 13.71 -14.40 -15.05
CA GLU A 163 14.18 -14.34 -16.45
C GLU A 163 13.92 -15.63 -17.24
N VAL A 164 14.09 -16.79 -16.61
CA VAL A 164 14.00 -18.10 -17.29
C VAL A 164 12.57 -18.60 -17.41
N ALA A 165 11.79 -18.53 -16.32
CA ALA A 165 10.51 -19.22 -16.25
C ALA A 165 9.33 -18.33 -16.66
N TYR A 166 9.35 -17.04 -16.29
CA TYR A 166 8.20 -16.16 -16.53
C TYR A 166 8.07 -15.71 -18.00
N THR A 167 9.13 -15.85 -18.81
CA THR A 167 9.16 -15.45 -20.23
C THR A 167 8.38 -16.37 -21.18
N LYS A 168 7.83 -17.48 -20.67
CA LYS A 168 7.16 -18.51 -21.47
C LYS A 168 5.63 -18.47 -21.38
N PHE A 169 5.08 -17.75 -20.41
CA PHE A 169 3.64 -17.77 -20.16
C PHE A 169 2.83 -16.97 -21.18
N THR A 170 1.70 -17.55 -21.55
CA THR A 170 0.68 -17.02 -22.44
C THR A 170 -0.60 -16.75 -21.67
N SER A 171 -1.55 -16.03 -22.26
CA SER A 171 -2.83 -15.75 -21.60
C SER A 171 -3.68 -17.00 -21.34
N ASN A 172 -3.44 -18.11 -22.02
CA ASN A 172 -4.14 -19.39 -21.80
C ASN A 172 -3.68 -20.11 -20.52
N ASP A 173 -2.54 -19.68 -19.97
CA ASP A 173 -1.92 -20.24 -18.77
C ASP A 173 -2.51 -19.62 -17.48
N PHE A 174 -3.47 -18.73 -17.64
CA PHE A 174 -4.17 -18.03 -16.57
C PHE A 174 -5.62 -18.51 -16.47
N GLU A 175 -6.20 -18.36 -15.29
CA GLU A 175 -7.57 -18.74 -14.97
C GLU A 175 -8.24 -17.71 -14.08
N ARG A 176 -9.57 -17.70 -14.09
CA ARG A 176 -10.34 -16.96 -13.09
C ARG A 176 -10.55 -17.83 -11.86
N ARG A 177 -10.16 -17.33 -10.69
CA ARG A 177 -10.40 -18.00 -9.41
C ARG A 177 -10.41 -17.01 -8.25
N PRO A 178 -10.89 -17.42 -7.06
CA PRO A 178 -10.83 -16.60 -5.87
C PRO A 178 -9.40 -16.20 -5.48
N ILE A 179 -9.26 -15.04 -4.85
CA ILE A 179 -8.04 -14.64 -4.15
C ILE A 179 -7.88 -15.58 -2.95
N GLU A 180 -6.70 -16.16 -2.81
CA GLU A 180 -6.39 -17.11 -1.75
C GLU A 180 -5.65 -16.40 -0.62
N LEU A 181 -6.19 -16.45 0.59
CA LEU A 181 -5.50 -15.99 1.80
C LEU A 181 -5.09 -17.21 2.63
N LYS A 182 -3.78 -17.35 2.88
CA LYS A 182 -3.21 -18.48 3.63
C LYS A 182 -2.40 -18.03 4.83
N VAL A 183 -2.51 -18.77 5.93
CA VAL A 183 -1.49 -18.78 6.97
C VAL A 183 -0.46 -19.84 6.60
N LEU A 184 0.82 -19.48 6.59
CA LEU A 184 1.88 -20.45 6.28
C LEU A 184 2.00 -21.50 7.37
N GLY A 185 2.25 -22.75 6.97
CA GLY A 185 2.42 -23.85 7.90
C GLY A 185 3.64 -23.71 8.83
N PRO A 186 3.67 -24.47 9.94
CA PRO A 186 4.71 -24.40 10.96
C PRO A 186 6.11 -24.75 10.43
N GLN A 187 6.21 -25.51 9.34
CA GLN A 187 7.48 -25.84 8.70
C GLN A 187 8.23 -24.61 8.18
N TRP A 188 7.57 -23.46 8.00
CA TRP A 188 8.19 -22.21 7.54
C TRP A 188 8.55 -21.24 8.67
N GLU A 189 8.18 -21.54 9.92
CA GLU A 189 8.26 -20.58 11.03
C GLU A 189 9.69 -20.04 11.25
N GLU A 190 10.69 -20.92 11.27
CA GLU A 190 12.08 -20.53 11.55
C GLU A 190 12.69 -19.65 10.47
N VAL A 191 12.41 -19.93 9.19
CA VAL A 191 12.89 -19.11 8.07
C VAL A 191 12.11 -17.80 7.97
N ALA A 192 10.81 -17.82 8.27
CA ALA A 192 9.97 -16.64 8.30
C ALA A 192 10.38 -15.64 9.41
N LYS A 193 10.89 -16.12 10.56
CA LYS A 193 11.38 -15.25 11.66
C LYS A 193 12.40 -14.22 11.20
N LYS A 194 13.36 -14.63 10.36
CA LYS A 194 14.38 -13.73 9.81
C LYS A 194 13.77 -12.69 8.86
N TYR A 195 12.81 -13.10 8.07
CA TYR A 195 12.09 -12.21 7.15
C TYR A 195 11.27 -11.17 7.89
N VAL A 196 10.46 -11.60 8.86
CA VAL A 196 9.60 -10.72 9.67
C VAL A 196 10.46 -9.74 10.48
N ALA A 197 11.60 -10.18 11.01
CA ALA A 197 12.55 -9.30 11.70
C ALA A 197 13.15 -8.22 10.78
N LYS A 198 13.39 -8.54 9.49
CA LYS A 198 13.92 -7.60 8.50
C LYS A 198 12.85 -6.64 7.97
N LYS A 199 11.65 -7.16 7.69
CA LYS A 199 10.56 -6.42 7.02
C LYS A 199 9.64 -5.68 7.99
N HIS A 200 9.67 -6.04 9.27
CA HIS A 200 8.83 -5.45 10.32
C HIS A 200 7.32 -5.69 10.17
N HIS A 201 6.86 -6.50 9.22
CA HIS A 201 5.48 -7.00 9.07
C HIS A 201 5.50 -8.49 8.70
N ASN A 202 4.38 -9.20 8.90
CA ASN A 202 4.26 -10.63 8.68
C ASN A 202 3.38 -11.01 7.47
N VAL A 203 2.77 -10.03 6.81
CA VAL A 203 1.92 -10.23 5.62
C VAL A 203 2.71 -9.98 4.34
N SER A 204 2.41 -10.74 3.27
CA SER A 204 2.94 -10.54 1.92
C SER A 204 2.02 -11.22 0.90
N HIS A 205 2.31 -11.12 -0.40
CA HIS A 205 1.49 -11.68 -1.46
C HIS A 205 2.32 -12.15 -2.67
N LEU A 206 1.65 -12.85 -3.59
CA LEU A 206 2.10 -13.31 -4.90
C LEU A 206 1.02 -12.86 -5.91
N LYS A 207 1.28 -11.76 -6.64
CA LYS A 207 0.29 -11.14 -7.55
C LYS A 207 -0.11 -12.10 -8.66
N GLU A 208 0.87 -12.78 -9.23
CA GLU A 208 0.71 -13.72 -10.33
C GLU A 208 -0.14 -14.93 -9.96
N PHE A 209 -0.11 -15.36 -8.70
CA PHE A 209 -0.90 -16.47 -8.19
C PHE A 209 -2.13 -16.01 -7.41
N GLY A 210 -2.41 -14.71 -7.29
CA GLY A 210 -3.55 -14.24 -6.49
C GLY A 210 -3.56 -14.79 -5.07
N VAL A 211 -2.38 -14.91 -4.45
CA VAL A 211 -2.20 -15.45 -3.09
C VAL A 211 -1.74 -14.31 -2.18
N ILE A 212 -2.41 -14.14 -1.06
CA ILE A 212 -1.97 -13.36 0.08
C ILE A 212 -1.58 -14.36 1.16
N PHE A 213 -0.49 -14.12 1.87
CA PHE A 213 -0.02 -15.02 2.91
C PHE A 213 0.42 -14.31 4.18
N LEU A 214 0.15 -14.98 5.30
CA LEU A 214 0.51 -14.58 6.65
C LEU A 214 1.58 -15.52 7.18
N ASN A 215 2.71 -14.96 7.59
CA ASN A 215 3.66 -15.67 8.43
C ASN A 215 3.11 -15.68 9.86
N PRO A 216 2.93 -16.85 10.52
CA PRO A 216 2.30 -16.93 11.84
C PRO A 216 3.26 -16.50 12.98
N ILE A 217 3.85 -15.31 12.85
CA ILE A 217 4.78 -14.72 13.80
C ILE A 217 4.11 -13.50 14.42
N ALA A 218 3.70 -13.64 15.68
CA ALA A 218 2.99 -12.58 16.39
C ALA A 218 3.87 -11.33 16.55
N GLN A 219 3.31 -10.18 16.21
CA GLN A 219 3.90 -8.88 16.44
C GLN A 219 3.08 -8.12 17.48
N SER A 220 3.43 -8.29 18.77
CA SER A 220 2.63 -7.81 19.90
C SER A 220 2.78 -6.31 20.23
N GLY A 221 3.61 -5.58 19.47
CA GLY A 221 3.80 -4.14 19.63
C GLY A 221 2.52 -3.35 19.37
N LYS A 222 2.34 -2.23 20.06
CA LYS A 222 1.18 -1.35 19.86
C LYS A 222 1.16 -0.81 18.43
N GLY A 223 -0.03 -0.70 17.85
CA GLY A 223 -0.24 -0.20 16.49
C GLY A 223 0.18 -1.17 15.38
N LYS A 224 0.87 -2.28 15.70
CA LYS A 224 1.33 -3.24 14.70
C LYS A 224 0.18 -4.04 14.09
N PHE A 225 -0.84 -4.36 14.88
CA PHE A 225 -1.93 -5.19 14.39
C PHE A 225 -2.85 -4.42 13.46
N VAL A 226 -3.26 -3.19 13.82
CA VAL A 226 -4.06 -2.36 12.91
C VAL A 226 -3.29 -2.08 11.60
N ARG A 227 -1.98 -1.84 11.67
CA ARG A 227 -1.09 -1.70 10.51
C ARG A 227 -1.08 -2.96 9.64
N ASP A 228 -0.80 -4.12 10.23
CA ASP A 228 -0.72 -5.39 9.49
C ASP A 228 -2.08 -5.82 8.93
N PHE A 229 -3.17 -5.50 9.64
CA PHE A 229 -4.52 -5.74 9.18
C PHE A 229 -4.91 -4.83 8.01
N ALA A 230 -4.55 -3.55 8.07
CA ALA A 230 -4.71 -2.62 6.94
C ALA A 230 -3.89 -3.07 5.73
N LEU A 231 -2.63 -3.50 5.94
CA LEU A 231 -1.77 -4.06 4.90
C LEU A 231 -2.39 -5.32 4.25
N LEU A 232 -3.01 -6.18 5.06
CA LEU A 232 -3.68 -7.38 4.58
C LEU A 232 -4.85 -7.04 3.64
N LEU A 233 -5.68 -6.06 4.01
CA LEU A 233 -6.76 -5.55 3.16
C LEU A 233 -6.22 -4.84 1.91
N HIS A 234 -5.13 -4.09 2.04
CA HIS A 234 -4.43 -3.45 0.93
C HIS A 234 -4.03 -4.49 -0.13
N TYR A 235 -3.52 -5.66 0.26
CA TYR A 235 -3.13 -6.70 -0.68
C TYR A 235 -4.30 -7.32 -1.46
N PHE A 236 -5.53 -7.34 -0.91
CA PHE A 236 -6.70 -7.73 -1.69
C PHE A 236 -6.92 -6.76 -2.86
N HIS A 237 -6.85 -5.45 -2.59
CA HIS A 237 -7.03 -4.41 -3.61
C HIS A 237 -5.91 -4.39 -4.63
N GLU A 238 -4.66 -4.55 -4.20
CA GLU A 238 -3.50 -4.61 -5.09
C GLU A 238 -3.59 -5.82 -6.03
N ILE A 239 -3.85 -7.02 -5.49
CA ILE A 239 -3.97 -8.24 -6.31
C ILE A 239 -5.12 -8.11 -7.32
N ALA A 240 -6.29 -7.63 -6.90
CA ALA A 240 -7.43 -7.45 -7.79
C ALA A 240 -7.13 -6.45 -8.92
N PHE A 241 -6.44 -5.37 -8.60
CA PHE A 241 -6.01 -4.37 -9.58
C PHE A 241 -5.03 -4.95 -10.60
N TYR A 242 -3.99 -5.67 -10.17
CA TYR A 242 -3.04 -6.31 -11.08
C TYR A 242 -3.69 -7.44 -11.90
N SER A 243 -4.61 -8.20 -11.31
CA SER A 243 -5.45 -9.17 -12.03
C SER A 243 -6.23 -8.52 -13.18
N THR A 244 -6.80 -7.33 -12.95
CA THR A 244 -7.51 -6.57 -13.98
C THR A 244 -6.57 -6.17 -15.12
N LEU A 245 -5.34 -5.77 -14.81
CA LEU A 245 -4.31 -5.47 -15.81
C LEU A 245 -3.86 -6.71 -16.58
N PHE A 246 -3.63 -7.84 -15.91
CA PHE A 246 -3.32 -9.12 -16.56
C PHE A 246 -4.42 -9.50 -17.54
N GLN A 247 -5.67 -9.41 -17.12
CA GLN A 247 -6.81 -9.71 -17.98
C GLN A 247 -6.93 -8.75 -19.17
N LYS A 248 -6.67 -7.46 -18.96
CA LYS A 248 -6.66 -6.46 -20.04
C LYS A 248 -5.59 -6.79 -21.07
N TYR A 249 -4.38 -7.12 -20.63
CA TYR A 249 -3.24 -7.42 -21.50
C TYR A 249 -3.31 -8.82 -22.11
N ALA A 250 -4.10 -9.75 -21.57
CA ALA A 250 -4.31 -11.08 -22.11
C ALA A 250 -4.83 -11.10 -23.56
N LYS A 251 -5.39 -9.98 -24.03
CA LYS A 251 -5.90 -9.76 -25.38
C LYS A 251 -4.84 -9.20 -26.35
N LEU A 252 -3.64 -8.88 -25.86
CA LEU A 252 -2.57 -8.26 -26.63
C LEU A 252 -1.52 -9.30 -27.05
N PRO A 253 -0.89 -9.13 -28.23
CA PRO A 253 0.09 -10.09 -28.74
C PRO A 253 1.36 -10.17 -27.89
N ASP A 254 1.68 -9.10 -27.15
CA ASP A 254 2.86 -8.96 -26.29
C ASP A 254 2.53 -9.16 -24.79
N PHE A 255 1.44 -9.89 -24.49
CA PHE A 255 0.98 -10.18 -23.12
C PHE A 255 2.12 -10.52 -22.14
N ASN A 256 3.02 -11.43 -22.52
CA ASN A 256 4.10 -11.89 -21.67
C ASN A 256 5.04 -10.75 -21.23
N GLN A 257 5.43 -9.87 -22.16
CA GLN A 257 6.29 -8.72 -21.86
C GLN A 257 5.61 -7.75 -20.89
N LYS A 258 4.31 -7.51 -21.10
CA LYS A 258 3.52 -6.63 -20.22
C LYS A 258 3.31 -7.25 -18.84
N PHE A 259 3.01 -8.54 -18.77
CA PHE A 259 2.88 -9.29 -17.51
C PHE A 259 4.17 -9.21 -16.69
N ILE A 260 5.32 -9.43 -17.31
CA ILE A 260 6.64 -9.30 -16.69
C ILE A 260 6.87 -7.87 -16.17
N SER A 261 6.60 -6.86 -16.99
CA SER A 261 6.80 -5.45 -16.63
C SER A 261 5.97 -5.05 -15.40
N LEU A 262 4.72 -5.53 -15.32
CA LEU A 262 3.85 -5.32 -14.17
C LEU A 262 4.39 -5.96 -12.89
N LEU A 263 4.91 -7.19 -12.96
CA LEU A 263 5.47 -7.86 -11.77
C LEU A 263 6.74 -7.19 -11.25
N ARG A 264 7.57 -6.62 -12.14
CA ARG A 264 8.77 -5.86 -11.75
C ARG A 264 8.46 -4.48 -11.19
N GLY A 265 7.30 -3.93 -11.49
CA GLY A 265 6.95 -2.56 -11.11
C GLY A 265 7.74 -1.51 -11.89
N ASP A 266 7.98 -1.72 -13.18
CA ASP A 266 8.75 -0.79 -14.03
C ASP A 266 8.12 0.62 -14.04
N VAL A 267 8.89 1.65 -13.69
CA VAL A 267 8.43 3.06 -13.69
C VAL A 267 9.16 3.86 -14.77
N PRO A 268 8.58 4.96 -15.29
CA PRO A 268 9.30 5.85 -16.20
C PRO A 268 10.65 6.30 -15.63
N GLU A 269 11.69 6.30 -16.46
CA GLU A 269 13.04 6.70 -16.03
C GLU A 269 13.08 8.16 -15.54
N ALA A 270 13.92 8.41 -14.53
CA ALA A 270 14.17 9.76 -14.05
C ALA A 270 15.00 10.53 -15.09
N GLY A 271 14.56 11.74 -15.48
CA GLY A 271 15.30 12.64 -16.37
C GLY A 271 14.67 12.87 -17.75
N GLU A 272 13.63 12.11 -18.11
CA GLU A 272 12.76 12.47 -19.24
C GLU A 272 12.13 13.85 -18.99
N PRO A 273 12.15 14.80 -19.95
CA PRO A 273 11.52 16.10 -19.79
C PRO A 273 10.07 15.94 -19.36
N PHE A 274 9.75 16.45 -18.17
CA PHE A 274 8.40 16.53 -17.67
C PHE A 274 7.90 17.95 -17.82
N ASP A 275 6.88 18.11 -18.67
CA ASP A 275 6.23 19.39 -18.90
C ASP A 275 4.87 19.40 -18.19
N SER A 276 4.83 20.00 -17.01
CA SER A 276 3.60 20.22 -16.23
C SER A 276 2.58 21.06 -17.00
N ALA A 277 3.03 21.92 -17.94
CA ALA A 277 2.14 22.77 -18.71
C ALA A 277 1.28 22.02 -19.73
N GLN A 278 1.58 20.72 -19.97
CA GLN A 278 0.79 19.84 -20.82
C GLN A 278 -0.27 19.02 -20.06
N GLY A 279 -0.47 19.25 -18.76
CA GLY A 279 -1.43 18.47 -17.97
C GLY A 279 -1.05 16.99 -17.87
N LYS A 280 0.25 16.70 -18.01
CA LYS A 280 0.83 15.36 -17.92
C LYS A 280 0.84 14.93 -16.45
N TRP A 281 0.49 13.67 -16.17
CA TRP A 281 0.62 13.06 -14.84
C TRP A 281 1.40 11.76 -14.94
N LEU A 282 2.42 11.58 -14.11
CA LEU A 282 3.15 10.30 -14.04
C LEU A 282 2.30 9.23 -13.36
N ILE A 283 2.49 7.97 -13.73
CA ILE A 283 2.03 6.83 -12.95
C ILE A 283 3.25 6.22 -12.29
N ILE A 284 3.32 6.32 -10.96
CA ILE A 284 4.43 5.83 -10.15
C ILE A 284 3.93 4.64 -9.34
N GLN A 285 4.21 3.42 -9.81
CA GLN A 285 3.75 2.18 -9.16
C GLN A 285 4.64 1.68 -8.01
N ARG A 286 5.57 2.51 -7.54
CA ARG A 286 6.52 2.17 -6.47
C ARG A 286 6.54 3.28 -5.43
N TYR A 287 6.81 2.93 -4.17
CA TYR A 287 7.10 3.91 -3.13
C TYR A 287 8.52 4.47 -3.30
N LEU A 288 8.71 5.40 -4.24
CA LEU A 288 10.01 6.02 -4.50
C LEU A 288 10.58 6.69 -3.25
N TRP A 289 9.74 7.22 -2.35
CA TRP A 289 10.16 7.77 -1.07
C TRP A 289 10.97 6.78 -0.21
N LYS A 290 10.60 5.49 -0.21
CA LYS A 290 11.32 4.45 0.54
C LYS A 290 12.69 4.13 -0.06
N GLU A 291 12.88 4.43 -1.35
CA GLU A 291 14.12 4.19 -2.09
C GLU A 291 15.03 5.41 -2.05
N ASN A 292 14.46 6.58 -2.36
CA ASN A 292 15.12 7.88 -2.39
C ASN A 292 14.08 9.00 -2.11
N PRO A 293 14.02 9.56 -0.90
CA PRO A 293 13.14 10.70 -0.57
C PRO A 293 13.39 11.96 -1.41
N GLU A 294 14.58 12.07 -2.04
CA GLU A 294 14.96 13.18 -2.91
C GLU A 294 14.70 12.88 -4.40
N ASP A 295 13.96 11.82 -4.72
CA ASP A 295 13.63 11.52 -6.11
C ASP A 295 12.79 12.67 -6.72
N PRO A 296 13.24 13.30 -7.82
CA PRO A 296 12.56 14.46 -8.37
C PRO A 296 11.11 14.19 -8.78
N ARG A 297 10.77 12.93 -9.10
CA ARG A 297 9.41 12.54 -9.51
C ARG A 297 8.39 12.66 -8.38
N LEU A 298 8.81 12.61 -7.12
CA LEU A 298 7.94 12.83 -5.95
C LEU A 298 7.37 14.26 -5.91
N PHE A 299 8.04 15.20 -6.58
CA PHE A 299 7.68 16.61 -6.61
C PHE A 299 7.02 17.02 -7.94
N LEU A 300 6.70 16.05 -8.81
CA LEU A 300 5.98 16.24 -10.05
C LEU A 300 4.52 15.76 -9.92
N PRO A 301 3.57 16.28 -10.70
CA PRO A 301 2.23 15.72 -10.82
C PRO A 301 2.26 14.22 -11.15
N HIS A 302 1.75 13.41 -10.24
CA HIS A 302 1.70 11.97 -10.39
C HIS A 302 0.48 11.36 -9.70
N VAL A 303 0.21 10.10 -10.03
CA VAL A 303 -0.72 9.23 -9.33
C VAL A 303 -0.01 7.93 -8.98
N ASN A 304 -0.43 7.32 -7.87
CA ASN A 304 0.19 6.14 -7.32
C ASN A 304 -0.86 5.05 -7.04
N PRO A 305 -0.83 3.89 -7.75
CA PRO A 305 -1.76 2.80 -7.50
C PRO A 305 -1.66 2.24 -6.07
N GLU A 306 -0.46 2.22 -5.46
CA GLU A 306 -0.28 1.75 -4.08
C GLU A 306 -1.08 2.59 -3.09
N ALA A 307 -1.01 3.92 -3.20
CA ALA A 307 -1.80 4.83 -2.36
C ALA A 307 -3.31 4.67 -2.59
N MET A 308 -3.74 4.25 -3.78
CA MET A 308 -5.14 3.89 -4.02
C MET A 308 -5.53 2.59 -3.31
N HIS A 309 -4.66 1.58 -3.26
CA HIS A 309 -4.89 0.33 -2.55
C HIS A 309 -4.99 0.54 -1.04
N TRP A 310 -4.12 1.38 -0.46
CA TRP A 310 -4.23 1.79 0.95
C TRP A 310 -5.53 2.52 1.25
N ARG A 311 -5.91 3.49 0.42
CA ARG A 311 -7.19 4.18 0.56
C ARG A 311 -8.37 3.20 0.60
N LYS A 312 -8.41 2.24 -0.33
CA LYS A 312 -9.48 1.23 -0.36
C LYS A 312 -9.46 0.32 0.88
N ALA A 313 -8.27 -0.01 1.40
CA ALA A 313 -8.12 -0.76 2.66
C ALA A 313 -8.65 0.03 3.86
N GLU A 314 -8.33 1.33 3.97
CA GLU A 314 -8.89 2.20 5.00
C GLU A 314 -10.40 2.35 4.86
N GLU A 315 -10.93 2.47 3.64
CA GLU A 315 -12.38 2.48 3.38
C GLU A 315 -13.06 1.18 3.85
N ASP A 316 -12.40 0.03 3.71
CA ASP A 316 -12.90 -1.25 4.21
C ASP A 316 -12.92 -1.29 5.75
N ILE A 317 -11.86 -0.78 6.40
CA ILE A 317 -11.78 -0.64 7.87
C ILE A 317 -12.88 0.30 8.39
N VAL A 318 -13.07 1.44 7.74
CA VAL A 318 -14.11 2.42 8.10
C VAL A 318 -15.50 1.83 7.87
N ALA A 319 -15.74 1.15 6.74
CA ALA A 319 -17.01 0.52 6.45
C ALA A 319 -17.33 -0.62 7.43
N PHE A 320 -16.31 -1.31 7.91
CA PHE A 320 -16.41 -2.28 8.99
C PHE A 320 -16.78 -1.58 10.32
N GLY A 321 -16.05 -0.54 10.74
CA GLY A 321 -16.37 0.20 11.97
C GLY A 321 -17.79 0.76 12.01
N LYS A 322 -18.26 1.33 10.89
CA LYS A 322 -19.64 1.83 10.76
C LYS A 322 -20.73 0.75 10.97
N LYS A 323 -20.39 -0.54 10.88
CA LYS A 323 -21.30 -1.67 11.10
C LYS A 323 -21.19 -2.29 12.49
N HIS A 324 -20.18 -1.90 13.27
CA HIS A 324 -19.80 -2.51 14.54
C HIS A 324 -19.58 -1.42 15.58
N GLU A 325 -20.63 -1.06 16.33
CA GLU A 325 -20.60 0.03 17.33
C GLU A 325 -19.58 -0.20 18.46
N GLU A 326 -19.12 -1.44 18.64
CA GLU A 326 -18.09 -1.83 19.60
C GLU A 326 -16.66 -1.42 19.20
N VAL A 327 -16.44 -0.98 17.95
CA VAL A 327 -15.15 -0.46 17.47
C VAL A 327 -15.34 0.95 16.91
N SER A 328 -14.34 1.81 17.11
CA SER A 328 -14.39 3.24 16.79
C SER A 328 -13.55 3.61 15.57
N LEU A 329 -13.57 2.73 14.56
CA LEU A 329 -12.74 2.80 13.35
C LEU A 329 -13.24 3.83 12.33
N GLU A 330 -14.49 4.28 12.44
CA GLU A 330 -15.10 5.30 11.59
C GLU A 330 -14.44 6.68 11.73
N PHE A 331 -13.67 6.91 12.80
CA PHE A 331 -12.83 8.10 12.93
C PHE A 331 -11.94 8.30 11.71
N TRP A 332 -11.36 7.23 11.15
CA TRP A 332 -10.39 7.32 10.05
C TRP A 332 -11.01 7.70 8.69
N ASP A 333 -12.34 7.88 8.62
CA ASP A 333 -13.08 8.16 7.40
C ASP A 333 -12.63 9.45 6.69
N ASN A 334 -12.03 9.33 5.50
CA ASN A 334 -11.50 10.42 4.68
C ASN A 334 -10.20 11.07 5.17
N PHE A 335 -9.41 10.42 6.03
CA PHE A 335 -8.15 11.00 6.52
C PHE A 335 -6.87 10.58 5.76
N TRP A 336 -6.91 9.56 4.88
CA TRP A 336 -5.76 9.06 4.09
C TRP A 336 -4.90 10.11 3.38
N SER A 337 -5.45 11.26 3.01
CA SER A 337 -4.74 12.33 2.28
C SER A 337 -4.54 13.60 3.10
N VAL A 338 -4.97 13.59 4.36
CA VAL A 338 -5.09 14.80 5.19
C VAL A 338 -3.81 15.03 5.98
N ALA A 339 -3.26 16.24 5.87
CA ALA A 339 -2.15 16.69 6.69
C ALA A 339 -2.19 18.19 6.93
N GLY A 340 -1.53 18.63 8.01
CA GLY A 340 -1.45 20.04 8.37
C GLY A 340 -0.15 20.41 9.07
N PHE A 341 0.24 21.68 8.96
CA PHE A 341 1.37 22.24 9.69
C PHE A 341 0.93 22.78 11.05
N PHE A 342 1.51 22.25 12.12
CA PHE A 342 1.24 22.65 13.49
C PHE A 342 2.47 23.30 14.13
N PRO A 343 2.31 24.31 15.00
CA PRO A 343 3.43 24.89 15.72
C PRO A 343 4.09 23.84 16.61
N LEU A 344 5.43 23.82 16.66
CA LEU A 344 6.13 23.05 17.67
C LEU A 344 5.86 23.64 19.07
N ARG A 345 5.96 22.83 20.12
CA ARG A 345 5.73 23.29 21.50
C ARG A 345 6.59 24.50 21.88
N GLN A 346 7.85 24.52 21.43
CA GLN A 346 8.79 25.62 21.66
C GLN A 346 8.47 26.91 20.86
N ALA A 347 7.60 26.80 19.87
CA ALA A 347 7.17 27.82 18.94
C ALA A 347 5.76 28.39 19.25
N ARG A 348 5.06 27.85 20.26
CA ARG A 348 3.69 28.27 20.62
C ARG A 348 3.64 29.78 20.88
N GLY A 349 2.73 30.47 20.19
CA GLY A 349 2.51 31.92 20.32
C GLY A 349 3.56 32.80 19.65
N LYS A 350 4.51 32.25 18.87
CA LYS A 350 5.52 33.02 18.13
C LYS A 350 5.12 33.17 16.66
N PRO A 351 5.14 34.39 16.07
CA PRO A 351 4.73 34.63 14.69
C PRO A 351 5.54 33.86 13.63
N ASN A 352 6.80 33.54 13.92
CA ASN A 352 7.74 32.83 13.02
C ASN A 352 8.28 31.54 13.66
N GLY A 353 7.50 30.92 14.55
CA GLY A 353 7.92 29.70 15.22
C GLY A 353 7.97 28.50 14.26
N ASN A 354 8.96 27.63 14.42
CA ASN A 354 9.06 26.39 13.65
C ASN A 354 7.75 25.59 13.73
N ARG A 355 7.29 25.12 12.56
CA ARG A 355 6.11 24.26 12.41
C ARG A 355 6.54 22.87 11.94
N GLN A 356 5.66 21.90 12.11
CA GLN A 356 5.87 20.53 11.66
C GLN A 356 4.63 20.03 10.94
N LEU A 357 4.84 19.35 9.81
CA LEU A 357 3.80 18.62 9.10
C LEU A 357 3.38 17.39 9.92
N VAL A 358 2.08 17.23 10.11
CA VAL A 358 1.47 16.08 10.78
C VAL A 358 0.46 15.44 9.83
N SER A 359 0.63 14.14 9.60
CA SER A 359 -0.27 13.30 8.80
C SER A 359 -1.42 12.77 9.67
N PHE A 360 -2.64 12.76 9.12
CA PHE A 360 -3.83 12.17 9.73
C PHE A 360 -4.16 10.79 9.15
N ASP A 361 -3.36 10.30 8.20
CA ASP A 361 -3.47 8.96 7.60
C ASP A 361 -3.32 7.84 8.65
N LEU A 362 -4.14 6.79 8.56
CA LEU A 362 -4.16 5.72 9.55
C LEU A 362 -2.83 4.97 9.55
N GLU A 363 -2.32 4.61 8.37
CA GLU A 363 -1.11 3.81 8.24
C GLU A 363 0.13 4.58 8.71
N ASP A 364 0.27 5.85 8.37
CA ASP A 364 1.33 6.72 8.89
C ASP A 364 1.31 6.75 10.43
N ASN A 365 0.13 6.90 11.05
CA ASN A 365 -0.01 6.95 12.50
C ASN A 365 0.23 5.59 13.18
N ALA A 366 -0.30 4.50 12.60
CA ALA A 366 -0.07 3.14 13.08
C ALA A 366 1.42 2.78 13.04
N MET A 367 2.11 3.13 11.95
CA MET A 367 3.55 2.96 11.82
C MET A 367 4.35 3.82 12.81
N ILE A 368 3.95 5.07 13.07
CA ILE A 368 4.59 5.92 14.09
C ILE A 368 4.52 5.26 15.47
N VAL A 369 3.35 4.72 15.84
CA VAL A 369 3.16 3.99 17.10
C VAL A 369 4.06 2.74 17.13
N ALA A 370 4.01 1.93 16.08
CA ALA A 370 4.83 0.72 15.96
C ALA A 370 6.33 1.02 16.09
N HIS A 371 6.83 2.04 15.40
CA HIS A 371 8.23 2.48 15.46
C HIS A 371 8.63 2.97 16.85
N LYS A 372 7.77 3.73 17.53
CA LYS A 372 8.02 4.15 18.92
C LYS A 372 8.19 2.95 19.84
N THR A 373 7.40 1.88 19.67
CA THR A 373 7.56 0.66 20.47
C THR A 373 8.88 -0.07 20.20
N GLU A 374 9.49 0.14 19.02
CA GLU A 374 10.81 -0.37 18.65
C GLU A 374 11.95 0.56 19.05
N GLY A 375 11.66 1.67 19.75
CA GLY A 375 12.67 2.67 20.15
C GLY A 375 13.15 3.55 19.00
N LYS A 376 12.41 3.61 17.88
CA LYS A 376 12.70 4.47 16.73
C LYS A 376 11.86 5.75 16.83
N GLU A 377 12.50 6.91 16.73
CA GLU A 377 11.77 8.13 16.42
C GLU A 377 11.41 8.13 14.93
N ALA A 378 10.11 8.20 14.62
CA ALA A 378 9.63 8.25 13.26
C ALA A 378 8.66 9.41 13.09
N ARG A 379 8.91 10.20 12.04
CA ARG A 379 7.96 11.13 11.46
C ARG A 379 7.65 10.57 10.09
N LEU A 380 6.41 10.15 9.87
CA LEU A 380 5.98 9.50 8.65
C LEU A 380 4.82 10.31 8.07
N THR A 381 4.93 10.62 6.79
CA THR A 381 3.93 11.36 6.01
C THR A 381 3.85 10.83 4.58
N TYR A 382 4.48 9.69 4.29
CA TYR A 382 4.72 9.29 2.91
C TYR A 382 3.51 8.59 2.30
N HIS A 383 2.66 7.91 3.10
CA HIS A 383 1.38 7.42 2.59
C HIS A 383 0.46 8.60 2.29
N GLN A 384 0.37 9.54 3.22
CA GLN A 384 -0.43 10.75 3.05
C GLN A 384 0.01 11.58 1.84
N HIS A 385 1.31 11.72 1.61
CA HIS A 385 1.85 12.51 0.49
C HIS A 385 1.41 11.94 -0.87
N GLU A 386 1.59 10.64 -1.09
CA GLU A 386 1.15 9.95 -2.30
C GLU A 386 -0.39 9.97 -2.43
N ALA A 387 -1.10 9.82 -1.31
CA ALA A 387 -2.55 9.87 -1.28
C ALA A 387 -3.13 11.27 -1.59
N LEU A 388 -2.40 12.34 -1.24
CA LEU A 388 -2.75 13.72 -1.59
C LEU A 388 -2.62 13.96 -3.10
N TRP A 389 -1.57 13.45 -3.74
CA TRP A 389 -1.43 13.49 -5.19
C TRP A 389 -2.59 12.78 -5.91
N ASN A 390 -2.96 11.58 -5.43
CA ASN A 390 -4.14 10.88 -5.91
C ASN A 390 -5.42 11.69 -5.68
N ARG A 391 -5.60 12.32 -4.52
CA ARG A 391 -6.79 13.13 -4.24
C ARG A 391 -6.90 14.33 -5.17
N LEU A 392 -5.80 15.02 -5.45
CA LEU A 392 -5.77 16.12 -6.40
C LEU A 392 -6.20 15.66 -7.79
N PHE A 393 -5.63 14.57 -8.28
CA PHE A 393 -6.02 14.02 -9.57
C PHE A 393 -7.50 13.60 -9.59
N ALA A 394 -7.95 12.87 -8.56
CA ALA A 394 -9.34 12.43 -8.42
C ALA A 394 -10.31 13.61 -8.45
N GLU A 395 -9.97 14.73 -7.81
CA GLU A 395 -10.82 15.93 -7.84
C GLU A 395 -10.93 16.53 -9.26
N TYR A 396 -9.88 16.49 -10.08
CA TYR A 396 -9.97 16.94 -11.48
C TYR A 396 -10.83 16.03 -12.36
N VAL A 397 -10.77 14.71 -12.15
CA VAL A 397 -11.38 13.72 -13.07
C VAL A 397 -12.73 13.18 -12.58
N ASP A 398 -13.42 13.89 -11.69
CA ASP A 398 -14.72 13.48 -11.12
C ASP A 398 -14.67 12.20 -10.24
N GLY A 399 -13.59 12.04 -9.48
CA GLY A 399 -13.48 11.13 -8.35
C GLY A 399 -12.57 9.91 -8.56
N TYR A 400 -12.43 9.12 -7.50
CA TYR A 400 -11.54 7.95 -7.47
C TYR A 400 -11.86 6.85 -8.50
N PRO A 401 -13.13 6.55 -8.87
CA PRO A 401 -13.40 5.57 -9.93
C PRO A 401 -12.77 5.97 -11.28
N LYS A 402 -12.76 7.27 -11.59
CA LYS A 402 -12.15 7.79 -12.82
C LYS A 402 -10.63 7.84 -12.73
N LEU A 403 -10.09 8.18 -11.56
CA LEU A 403 -8.67 8.04 -11.28
C LEU A 403 -8.19 6.61 -11.56
N GLU A 404 -8.86 5.60 -11.01
CA GLU A 404 -8.49 4.20 -11.21
C GLU A 404 -8.54 3.80 -12.69
N GLN A 405 -9.59 4.24 -13.41
CA GLN A 405 -9.70 4.04 -14.86
C GLN A 405 -8.49 4.64 -15.59
N HIS A 406 -8.10 5.88 -15.27
CA HIS A 406 -6.96 6.54 -15.90
C HIS A 406 -5.62 5.85 -15.58
N ILE A 407 -5.44 5.34 -14.35
CA ILE A 407 -4.26 4.53 -14.01
C ILE A 407 -4.25 3.26 -14.85
N LEU A 408 -5.36 2.51 -14.91
CA LEU A 408 -5.47 1.27 -15.70
C LEU A 408 -5.19 1.50 -17.20
N GLU A 409 -5.61 2.64 -17.73
CA GLU A 409 -5.40 3.04 -19.12
C GLU A 409 -3.98 3.52 -19.42
N GLY A 410 -3.37 4.26 -18.48
CA GLY A 410 -2.04 4.82 -18.62
C GLY A 410 -0.89 3.91 -18.18
N MET A 411 -1.18 2.80 -17.47
CA MET A 411 -0.16 1.97 -16.80
C MET A 411 1.00 1.58 -17.73
N GLU A 412 0.71 1.11 -18.94
CA GLU A 412 1.73 0.75 -19.93
C GLU A 412 2.66 1.93 -20.30
N LYS A 413 2.09 3.12 -20.42
CA LYS A 413 2.82 4.32 -20.82
C LYS A 413 3.52 4.99 -19.62
N GLY A 414 3.18 4.57 -18.41
CA GLY A 414 3.60 5.21 -17.16
C GLY A 414 3.17 6.68 -17.03
N VAL A 415 2.16 7.10 -17.80
CA VAL A 415 1.72 8.50 -17.88
C VAL A 415 0.28 8.63 -18.33
N ILE A 416 -0.43 9.61 -17.76
CA ILE A 416 -1.75 10.09 -18.19
C ILE A 416 -1.58 11.43 -18.91
N ARG A 417 -2.27 11.59 -20.05
CA ARG A 417 -2.26 12.79 -20.89
C ARG A 417 -3.69 13.10 -21.34
N PHE A 418 -3.98 14.39 -21.52
CA PHE A 418 -5.29 14.90 -21.94
C PHE A 418 -5.20 15.68 -23.25
#